data_AF-A0A1Y2BZI1-F1
#
_entry.id   AF-A0A1Y2BZI1-F1
#
_cell.length_a   1.000
_cell.length_b   1.000
_cell.length_c   1.000
_cell.angle_alpha   90.00
_cell.angle_beta   90.00
_cell.angle_gamma   90.00
#
_symmetry.space_group_name_H-M   'P 1'
#
loop_
_entity.id
_entity.type
_entity.pdbx_description
1 polymer ?
#
loop_
_entity_poly.entity_id
_entity_poly.type
_entity_poly.pdbx_seq_one_letter_code
_entity_poly.pdbx_strand_id
1 'polypeptide(L)'
;MMEKSIPEMHVVISNNDWSEMQRKAQITSQHQNSGFKVDAKLIFKYNGDDEEYDIEFKLGGKSSTEFSKPGFNIKIKNGETLHGTKNFRLRSDQRDASMMRSKISTDILQKSGLIAVEVGYTELYINNEYRGFWVVSDSVKNKWIKRKFGDVDDITDLIQCRDDKIRFDDNSAKKKCVNANDEYADNMTNFNKFVDSVNAAKTRADLEKIMDVDNFIKYLAWEWLVFGWDHFLGVYGHNLYWYLQPNGKWVYIPYDHDLEVGQDIWTQSFPGKDFYNGNDIEFANISFKDFELNHPIVKILVHNDDTIFRECVGDIISKVFNPDTLLSHIDNIKNLISPYVKKDRDSGAGKLNKLGKDVDYTYEHFLQNVEYTYLFSYKGSVRGYGLKDWIRRRYNYAAAYYGIDKNHKLINPRPTPKNISYNLNPPLNWKGSYPNVIELYNPNQLPAYTPNLNYEDNSIPIIGVNVDAAFSPGSSSSSSSNSSTKTSTNDKTPDSSSCWSEEQGYQCCSGCDIVYEDNTGFWGVENNEWCGINSSCTSNAVEDECFSLVLGFPCCSSCDSIYEDDDGKWGVENNNWCGIKNSC
;
A
#
# COMPACT_ATOMS: atom_id res chain seq x y z
N MET A 1 -16.09 6.47 -12.25
CA MET A 1 -16.55 7.82 -11.86
C MET A 1 -16.05 8.04 -10.45
N MET A 2 -15.23 9.06 -10.18
CA MET A 2 -14.75 9.31 -8.81
C MET A 2 -15.93 9.70 -7.92
N GLU A 3 -15.98 9.13 -6.72
CA GLU A 3 -16.95 9.52 -5.69
C GLU A 3 -16.79 11.02 -5.40
N LYS A 4 -17.92 11.75 -5.33
CA LYS A 4 -17.91 13.19 -5.05
C LYS A 4 -17.88 13.50 -3.55
N SER A 5 -18.21 12.52 -2.73
CA SER A 5 -18.30 12.59 -1.27
C SER A 5 -18.21 11.19 -0.69
N ILE A 6 -17.92 11.09 0.60
CA ILE A 6 -17.98 9.84 1.35
C ILE A 6 -19.37 9.66 2.00
N PRO A 7 -19.83 8.43 2.26
CA PRO A 7 -21.06 8.18 2.99
C PRO A 7 -20.98 8.56 4.47
N GLU A 8 -22.16 8.61 5.09
CA GLU A 8 -22.30 8.76 6.54
C GLU A 8 -22.94 7.50 7.14
N MET A 9 -22.44 7.10 8.31
CA MET A 9 -23.02 6.03 9.11
C MET A 9 -23.55 6.61 10.41
N HIS A 10 -24.87 6.60 10.58
CA HIS A 10 -25.53 7.06 11.81
C HIS A 10 -25.96 5.86 12.64
N VAL A 11 -25.31 5.67 13.79
CA VAL A 11 -25.64 4.60 14.73
C VAL A 11 -26.55 5.15 15.83
N VAL A 12 -27.71 4.53 15.98
CA VAL A 12 -28.68 4.81 17.05
C VAL A 12 -28.59 3.72 18.10
N ILE A 13 -28.23 4.10 19.32
CA ILE A 13 -27.91 3.22 20.45
C ILE A 13 -28.47 3.82 21.75
N SER A 14 -28.85 2.98 22.71
CA SER A 14 -29.33 3.48 24.01
C SER A 14 -28.24 4.28 24.75
N ASN A 15 -28.61 5.32 25.49
CA ASN A 15 -27.64 6.13 26.25
C ASN A 15 -26.87 5.30 27.29
N ASN A 16 -27.50 4.27 27.87
CA ASN A 16 -26.85 3.37 28.82
C ASN A 16 -25.79 2.52 28.13
N ASP A 17 -26.11 1.92 26.99
CA ASP A 17 -25.20 1.09 26.21
C ASP A 17 -24.02 1.91 25.67
N TRP A 18 -24.28 3.14 25.22
CA TRP A 18 -23.22 4.05 24.79
C TRP A 18 -22.30 4.44 25.94
N SER A 19 -22.86 4.78 27.12
CA SER A 19 -22.08 5.12 28.30
C SER A 19 -21.19 3.94 28.76
N GLU A 20 -21.73 2.71 28.72
CA GLU A 20 -20.96 1.51 29.04
C GLU A 20 -19.87 1.27 28.00
N MET A 21 -20.16 1.45 26.71
CA MET A 21 -19.17 1.34 25.64
C MET A 21 -18.02 2.33 25.83
N GLN A 22 -18.31 3.60 26.15
CA GLN A 22 -17.29 4.60 26.48
C GLN A 22 -16.44 4.18 27.68
N ARG A 23 -17.07 3.64 28.73
CA ARG A 23 -16.36 3.14 29.92
C ARG A 23 -15.45 1.97 29.58
N LYS A 24 -15.91 1.02 28.77
CA LYS A 24 -15.14 -0.16 28.32
C LYS A 24 -13.98 0.20 27.39
N ALA A 25 -14.07 1.33 26.68
CA ALA A 25 -13.01 1.81 25.82
C ALA A 25 -11.81 2.39 26.60
N GLN A 26 -11.93 2.64 27.91
CA GLN A 26 -10.84 3.21 28.72
C GLN A 26 -9.82 2.12 29.10
N ILE A 27 -8.84 1.87 28.23
CA ILE A 27 -7.81 0.84 28.44
C ILE A 27 -6.42 1.34 28.06
N THR A 28 -5.39 0.79 28.69
CA THR A 28 -3.97 1.06 28.38
C THR A 28 -3.27 -0.14 27.75
N SER A 29 -3.91 -1.32 27.81
CA SER A 29 -3.41 -2.56 27.20
C SER A 29 -4.53 -3.29 26.47
N GLN A 30 -4.22 -3.82 25.28
CA GLN A 30 -5.13 -4.65 24.49
C GLN A 30 -5.71 -5.85 25.25
N HIS A 31 -5.03 -6.35 26.29
CA HIS A 31 -5.52 -7.46 27.12
C HIS A 31 -6.71 -7.09 28.01
N GLN A 32 -7.00 -5.80 28.17
CA GLN A 32 -8.17 -5.29 28.89
C GLN A 32 -9.40 -5.17 27.98
N ASN A 33 -9.24 -5.39 26.66
CA ASN A 33 -10.33 -5.27 25.71
C ASN A 33 -11.40 -6.34 26.01
N SER A 34 -12.58 -5.90 26.45
CA SER A 34 -13.70 -6.77 26.78
C SER A 34 -14.47 -7.30 25.56
N GLY A 35 -14.23 -6.73 24.37
CA GLY A 35 -15.01 -7.03 23.17
C GLY A 35 -16.50 -6.68 23.31
N PHE A 36 -16.81 -5.67 24.14
CA PHE A 36 -18.17 -5.22 24.43
C PHE A 36 -18.95 -4.91 23.15
N LYS A 37 -20.18 -5.41 23.08
CA LYS A 37 -21.06 -5.36 21.92
C LYS A 37 -22.51 -5.18 22.35
N VAL A 38 -23.28 -4.53 21.50
CA VAL A 38 -24.67 -4.15 21.76
C VAL A 38 -25.48 -4.19 20.48
N ASP A 39 -26.79 -4.24 20.63
CA ASP A 39 -27.72 -4.11 19.53
C ASP A 39 -27.99 -2.62 19.26
N ALA A 40 -27.98 -2.23 17.98
CA ALA A 40 -28.17 -0.85 17.56
C ALA A 40 -28.85 -0.81 16.18
N LYS A 41 -29.24 0.39 15.75
CA LYS A 41 -29.64 0.65 14.37
C LYS A 41 -28.56 1.43 13.64
N LEU A 42 -28.34 1.10 12.38
CA LEU A 42 -27.52 1.86 11.44
C LEU A 42 -28.43 2.51 10.42
N ILE A 43 -28.26 3.81 10.20
CA ILE A 43 -28.79 4.55 9.06
C ILE A 43 -27.59 4.93 8.20
N PHE A 44 -27.45 4.26 7.06
CA PHE A 44 -26.42 4.54 6.07
C PHE A 44 -26.95 5.60 5.11
N LYS A 45 -26.24 6.71 4.97
CA LYS A 45 -26.64 7.83 4.12
C LYS A 45 -25.63 8.04 2.99
N TYR A 46 -26.10 8.06 1.76
CA TYR A 46 -25.25 8.34 0.61
C TYR A 46 -26.04 8.95 -0.55
N ASN A 47 -25.54 10.04 -1.14
CA ASN A 47 -26.14 10.72 -2.30
C ASN A 47 -27.65 11.07 -2.18
N GLY A 48 -28.13 11.30 -0.95
CA GLY A 48 -29.53 11.64 -0.68
C GLY A 48 -30.44 10.45 -0.38
N ASP A 49 -29.91 9.22 -0.46
CA ASP A 49 -30.59 8.00 -0.07
C ASP A 49 -30.22 7.60 1.36
N ASP A 50 -31.21 7.10 2.10
CA ASP A 50 -31.06 6.55 3.45
C ASP A 50 -31.42 5.05 3.42
N GLU A 51 -30.55 4.21 3.96
CA GLU A 51 -30.76 2.77 4.13
C GLU A 51 -30.65 2.41 5.63
N GLU A 52 -31.67 1.73 6.17
CA GLU A 52 -31.73 1.37 7.60
C GLU A 52 -31.47 -0.12 7.83
N TYR A 53 -30.68 -0.43 8.86
CA TYR A 53 -30.31 -1.79 9.22
C TYR A 53 -30.31 -2.00 10.73
N ASP A 54 -30.79 -3.17 11.17
CA ASP A 54 -30.49 -3.66 12.52
C ASP A 54 -29.05 -4.22 12.55
N ILE A 55 -28.25 -3.78 13.52
CA ILE A 55 -26.84 -4.14 13.63
C ILE A 55 -26.46 -4.68 15.02
N GLU A 56 -25.43 -5.51 15.06
CA GLU A 56 -24.57 -5.68 16.24
C GLU A 56 -23.41 -4.68 16.10
N PHE A 57 -23.28 -3.78 17.08
CA PHE A 57 -22.23 -2.76 17.16
C PHE A 57 -21.25 -3.10 18.27
N LYS A 58 -19.96 -3.24 17.94
CA LYS A 58 -18.94 -3.77 18.86
C LYS A 58 -17.69 -2.91 18.88
N LEU A 59 -17.07 -2.74 20.06
CA LEU A 59 -15.71 -2.20 20.16
C LEU A 59 -14.72 -3.12 19.43
N GLY A 60 -14.05 -2.57 18.41
CA GLY A 60 -13.16 -3.29 17.50
C GLY A 60 -11.68 -3.05 17.79
N GLY A 61 -10.83 -3.92 17.22
CA GLY A 61 -9.37 -3.82 17.33
C GLY A 61 -8.74 -4.79 18.33
N LYS A 62 -7.41 -4.91 18.21
CA LYS A 62 -6.51 -5.65 19.12
C LYS A 62 -5.55 -4.61 19.72
N SER A 63 -4.36 -4.45 19.13
CA SER A 63 -3.38 -3.44 19.56
C SER A 63 -3.88 -2.00 19.37
N SER A 64 -4.70 -1.75 18.34
CA SER A 64 -5.28 -0.43 18.06
C SER A 64 -6.21 0.10 19.16
N THR A 65 -6.70 -0.77 20.05
CA THR A 65 -7.50 -0.33 21.22
C THR A 65 -6.70 0.42 22.27
N GLU A 66 -5.37 0.32 22.24
CA GLU A 66 -4.48 1.09 23.12
C GLU A 66 -4.33 2.56 22.67
N PHE A 67 -4.92 2.94 21.54
CA PHE A 67 -4.90 4.31 21.03
C PHE A 67 -6.13 5.07 21.47
N SER A 68 -6.06 6.41 21.38
CA SER A 68 -7.14 7.28 21.83
C SER A 68 -8.44 7.12 21.03
N LYS A 69 -8.35 6.70 19.77
CA LYS A 69 -9.48 6.44 18.87
C LYS A 69 -9.59 4.93 18.55
N PRO A 70 -10.21 4.10 19.41
CA PRO A 70 -10.41 2.68 19.15
C PRO A 70 -11.42 2.44 18.02
N GLY A 71 -11.27 1.36 17.27
CA GLY A 71 -12.15 1.00 16.16
C GLY A 71 -13.51 0.43 16.58
N PHE A 72 -14.36 0.18 15.58
CA PHE A 72 -15.64 -0.51 15.76
C PHE A 72 -15.80 -1.65 14.74
N ASN A 73 -16.51 -2.70 15.13
CA ASN A 73 -16.96 -3.75 14.22
C ASN A 73 -18.49 -3.65 14.10
N ILE A 74 -18.98 -3.73 12.86
CA ILE A 74 -20.41 -3.67 12.53
C ILE A 74 -20.79 -4.96 11.85
N LYS A 75 -21.87 -5.59 12.34
CA LYS A 75 -22.48 -6.77 11.72
C LYS A 75 -23.96 -6.50 11.49
N ILE A 76 -24.38 -6.50 10.22
CA ILE A 76 -25.78 -6.39 9.81
C ILE A 76 -26.52 -7.69 10.17
N LYS A 77 -27.74 -7.55 10.72
CA LYS A 77 -28.59 -8.65 11.17
C LYS A 77 -29.62 -9.04 10.11
N ASN A 78 -30.54 -9.93 10.46
CA ASN A 78 -31.73 -10.30 9.69
C ASN A 78 -31.51 -10.82 8.26
N GLY A 79 -30.27 -11.19 7.91
CA GLY A 79 -29.94 -11.69 6.57
C GLY A 79 -29.67 -10.60 5.53
N GLU A 80 -29.81 -9.33 5.91
CA GLU A 80 -29.58 -8.16 5.06
C GLU A 80 -28.09 -7.92 4.82
N THR A 81 -27.79 -7.07 3.83
CA THR A 81 -26.44 -6.67 3.45
C THR A 81 -26.44 -5.22 2.99
N LEU A 82 -25.43 -4.45 3.38
CA LEU A 82 -25.12 -3.16 2.80
C LEU A 82 -24.22 -3.38 1.59
N HIS A 83 -24.79 -3.23 0.40
CA HIS A 83 -24.11 -3.40 -0.90
C HIS A 83 -23.31 -4.71 -0.99
N GLY A 84 -23.92 -5.80 -0.50
CA GLY A 84 -23.33 -7.15 -0.46
C GLY A 84 -22.42 -7.43 0.73
N THR A 85 -22.06 -6.44 1.55
CA THR A 85 -21.30 -6.63 2.79
C THR A 85 -22.23 -6.82 3.99
N LYS A 86 -21.91 -7.81 4.84
CA LYS A 86 -22.59 -8.06 6.12
C LYS A 86 -21.75 -7.70 7.35
N ASN A 87 -20.43 -7.83 7.26
CA ASN A 87 -19.49 -7.59 8.35
C ASN A 87 -18.41 -6.65 7.86
N PHE A 88 -18.23 -5.52 8.53
CA PHE A 88 -17.20 -4.54 8.21
C PHE A 88 -16.69 -3.86 9.48
N ARG A 89 -15.54 -3.20 9.35
CA ARG A 89 -14.81 -2.57 10.45
C ARG A 89 -14.69 -1.08 10.16
N LEU A 90 -14.93 -0.27 11.18
CA LEU A 90 -14.53 1.12 11.21
C LEU A 90 -13.17 1.17 11.91
N ARG A 91 -12.14 1.43 11.12
CA ARG A 91 -10.77 1.58 11.59
C ARG A 91 -10.45 3.04 11.76
N SER A 92 -9.77 3.35 12.87
CA SER A 92 -9.31 4.72 13.11
C SER A 92 -8.09 5.06 12.26
N ASP A 93 -7.33 4.04 11.83
CA ASP A 93 -6.01 4.13 11.20
C ASP A 93 -5.16 5.26 11.79
N GLN A 94 -5.25 5.44 13.12
CA GLN A 94 -4.66 6.59 13.81
C GLN A 94 -3.14 6.64 13.65
N ARG A 95 -2.49 5.51 13.35
CA ARG A 95 -1.06 5.41 13.09
C ARG A 95 -0.65 6.01 11.74
N ASP A 96 -1.56 6.06 10.78
CA ASP A 96 -1.33 6.56 9.43
C ASP A 96 -1.73 8.03 9.33
N ALA A 97 -0.73 8.93 9.24
CA ALA A 97 -1.00 10.35 9.05
C ALA A 97 -1.71 10.64 7.72
N SER A 98 -1.49 9.82 6.69
CA SER A 98 -2.11 9.98 5.37
C SER A 98 -3.57 9.48 5.32
N MET A 99 -3.97 8.58 6.23
CA MET A 99 -5.29 7.90 6.20
C MET A 99 -5.57 7.14 4.89
N MET A 100 -4.52 6.74 4.15
CA MET A 100 -4.63 6.23 2.78
C MET A 100 -3.97 4.87 2.57
N ARG A 101 -3.11 4.40 3.47
CA ARG A 101 -2.31 3.17 3.25
C ARG A 101 -3.18 1.94 3.02
N SER A 102 -4.17 1.73 3.89
CA SER A 102 -5.17 0.66 3.72
C SER A 102 -5.87 0.70 2.35
N LYS A 103 -6.22 1.89 1.87
CA LYS A 103 -6.92 2.09 0.58
C LYS A 103 -5.98 1.84 -0.59
N ILE A 104 -4.79 2.40 -0.56
CA ILE A 104 -3.80 2.27 -1.64
C ILE A 104 -3.34 0.82 -1.76
N SER A 105 -2.99 0.15 -0.65
CA SER A 105 -2.60 -1.26 -0.62
C SER A 105 -3.63 -2.18 -1.27
N THR A 106 -4.91 -1.99 -0.93
CA THR A 106 -6.01 -2.81 -1.45
C THR A 106 -6.37 -2.47 -2.90
N ASP A 107 -6.29 -1.20 -3.29
CA ASP A 107 -6.49 -0.78 -4.69
C ASP A 107 -5.41 -1.35 -5.61
N ILE A 108 -4.16 -1.44 -5.14
CA ILE A 108 -3.06 -2.09 -5.88
C ILE A 108 -3.41 -3.56 -6.12
N LEU A 109 -3.84 -4.30 -5.08
CA LEU A 109 -4.27 -5.70 -5.24
C LEU A 109 -5.39 -5.84 -6.27
N GLN A 110 -6.46 -5.04 -6.12
CA GLN A 110 -7.64 -5.14 -6.98
C GLN A 110 -7.32 -4.76 -8.44
N LYS A 111 -6.58 -3.67 -8.67
CA LYS A 111 -6.13 -3.29 -10.03
C LYS A 111 -5.16 -4.30 -10.63
N SER A 112 -4.45 -5.06 -9.80
CA SER A 112 -3.61 -6.18 -10.24
C SER A 112 -4.42 -7.46 -10.51
N GLY A 113 -5.75 -7.43 -10.35
CA GLY A 113 -6.62 -8.59 -10.56
C GLY A 113 -6.59 -9.62 -9.42
N LEU A 114 -6.05 -9.25 -8.25
CA LEU A 114 -6.05 -10.09 -7.05
C LEU A 114 -7.28 -9.81 -6.18
N ILE A 115 -7.73 -10.84 -5.47
CA ILE A 115 -8.80 -10.69 -4.49
C ILE A 115 -8.23 -9.98 -3.25
N ALA A 116 -8.92 -8.95 -2.79
CA ALA A 116 -8.58 -8.25 -1.56
C ALA A 116 -9.85 -7.82 -0.83
N VAL A 117 -9.71 -7.56 0.47
CA VAL A 117 -10.74 -6.80 1.20
C VAL A 117 -10.92 -5.43 0.54
N GLU A 118 -12.15 -4.93 0.50
CA GLU A 118 -12.42 -3.59 0.02
C GLU A 118 -12.27 -2.59 1.17
N VAL A 119 -11.70 -1.43 0.84
CA VAL A 119 -11.49 -0.32 1.78
C VAL A 119 -12.15 0.93 1.21
N GLY A 120 -12.80 1.69 2.08
CA GLY A 120 -13.44 2.96 1.77
C GLY A 120 -13.41 3.88 2.98
N TYR A 121 -14.28 4.88 2.97
CA TYR A 121 -14.32 5.92 3.99
C TYR A 121 -15.75 6.21 4.43
N THR A 122 -15.92 6.69 5.66
CA THR A 122 -17.22 7.17 6.16
C THR A 122 -17.01 8.23 7.22
N GLU A 123 -17.98 9.13 7.37
CA GLU A 123 -18.17 9.81 8.66
C GLU A 123 -19.05 8.94 9.58
N LEU A 124 -18.77 8.95 10.88
CA LEU A 124 -19.58 8.25 11.87
C LEU A 124 -20.33 9.26 12.74
N TYR A 125 -21.60 8.98 12.99
CA TYR A 125 -22.43 9.68 13.95
C TYR A 125 -22.99 8.66 14.93
N ILE A 126 -22.97 8.97 16.23
CA ILE A 126 -23.60 8.14 17.26
C ILE A 126 -24.60 9.02 18.01
N ASN A 127 -25.88 8.64 17.96
CA ASN A 127 -26.99 9.43 18.51
C ASN A 127 -26.97 10.88 17.99
N ASN A 128 -26.82 11.06 16.68
CA ASN A 128 -26.72 12.33 15.94
C ASN A 128 -25.50 13.20 16.29
N GLU A 129 -24.59 12.72 17.13
CA GLU A 129 -23.34 13.44 17.40
C GLU A 129 -22.21 12.90 16.53
N TYR A 130 -21.46 13.82 15.91
CA TYR A 130 -20.29 13.47 15.09
C TYR A 130 -19.23 12.71 15.92
N ARG A 131 -18.71 11.63 15.35
CA ARG A 131 -17.69 10.74 15.93
C ARG A 131 -16.48 10.55 15.04
N GLY A 132 -16.28 11.44 14.08
CA GLY A 132 -15.06 11.50 13.30
C GLY A 132 -15.17 10.82 11.94
N PHE A 133 -14.06 10.93 11.21
CA PHE A 133 -13.79 10.29 9.94
C PHE A 133 -13.15 8.92 10.18
N TRP A 134 -13.55 7.91 9.40
CA TRP A 134 -13.14 6.52 9.59
C TRP A 134 -12.79 5.85 8.27
N VAL A 135 -11.79 4.98 8.31
CA VAL A 135 -11.51 4.02 7.24
C VAL A 135 -12.45 2.83 7.43
N VAL A 136 -13.21 2.48 6.40
CA VAL A 136 -14.09 1.30 6.40
C VAL A 136 -13.38 0.17 5.70
N SER A 137 -13.40 -1.03 6.28
CA SER A 137 -12.80 -2.21 5.65
C SER A 137 -13.72 -3.42 5.81
N ASP A 138 -13.81 -4.24 4.75
CA ASP A 138 -14.49 -5.53 4.83
C ASP A 138 -13.92 -6.43 5.94
N SER A 139 -14.77 -7.32 6.45
CA SER A 139 -14.29 -8.48 7.21
C SER A 139 -14.45 -9.76 6.39
N VAL A 140 -13.34 -10.48 6.20
CA VAL A 140 -13.32 -11.81 5.57
C VAL A 140 -14.12 -12.79 6.43
N LYS A 141 -15.35 -13.07 5.97
CA LYS A 141 -16.33 -13.96 6.59
C LYS A 141 -17.15 -14.63 5.47
N ASN A 142 -18.01 -15.57 5.83
CA ASN A 142 -18.76 -16.39 4.87
C ASN A 142 -19.44 -15.57 3.75
N LYS A 143 -20.08 -14.44 4.08
CA LYS A 143 -20.72 -13.58 3.07
C LYS A 143 -19.73 -12.92 2.11
N TRP A 144 -18.56 -12.52 2.61
CA TRP A 144 -17.50 -11.97 1.76
C TRP A 144 -16.93 -13.04 0.84
N ILE A 145 -16.73 -14.27 1.34
CA ILE A 145 -16.30 -15.41 0.52
C ILE A 145 -17.32 -15.70 -0.58
N LYS A 146 -18.62 -15.78 -0.25
CA LYS A 146 -19.68 -15.96 -1.26
C LYS A 146 -19.68 -14.85 -2.31
N ARG A 147 -19.46 -13.59 -1.89
CA ARG A 147 -19.36 -12.46 -2.82
C ARG A 147 -18.16 -12.56 -3.76
N LYS A 148 -17.00 -13.03 -3.27
CA LYS A 148 -15.74 -13.02 -4.02
C LYS A 148 -15.45 -14.32 -4.77
N PHE A 149 -16.05 -15.44 -4.39
CA PHE A 149 -15.81 -16.76 -4.99
C PHE A 149 -17.09 -17.42 -5.56
N GLY A 150 -18.21 -16.69 -5.59
CA GLY A 150 -19.51 -17.19 -6.05
C GLY A 150 -20.33 -17.83 -4.93
N ASP A 151 -21.58 -18.21 -5.22
CA ASP A 151 -22.50 -18.82 -4.25
C ASP A 151 -22.04 -20.24 -3.88
N VAL A 152 -21.10 -20.31 -2.95
CA VAL A 152 -20.64 -21.56 -2.32
C VAL A 152 -21.53 -21.83 -1.10
N ASP A 153 -22.22 -22.98 -1.08
CA ASP A 153 -23.19 -23.30 -0.03
C ASP A 153 -22.52 -23.51 1.34
N ASP A 154 -21.45 -24.33 1.39
CA ASP A 154 -20.72 -24.69 2.62
C ASP A 154 -19.27 -24.20 2.63
N ILE A 155 -18.96 -23.25 3.50
CA ILE A 155 -17.60 -22.73 3.72
C ILE A 155 -17.02 -23.43 4.94
N THR A 156 -16.46 -24.62 4.76
CA THR A 156 -15.96 -25.47 5.86
C THR A 156 -14.56 -25.09 6.34
N ASP A 157 -13.75 -24.50 5.46
CA ASP A 157 -12.31 -24.33 5.63
C ASP A 157 -11.90 -22.88 5.29
N LEU A 158 -12.30 -21.94 6.15
CA LEU A 158 -11.83 -20.55 6.12
C LEU A 158 -10.93 -20.32 7.32
N ILE A 159 -9.61 -20.36 7.11
CA ILE A 159 -8.63 -20.39 8.18
C ILE A 159 -8.02 -19.02 8.36
N GLN A 160 -8.20 -18.41 9.53
CA GLN A 160 -7.58 -17.13 9.88
C GLN A 160 -6.28 -17.35 10.67
N CYS A 161 -5.24 -16.66 10.25
CA CYS A 161 -3.96 -16.59 10.95
C CYS A 161 -3.78 -15.16 11.50
N ARG A 162 -4.09 -14.98 12.78
CA ARG A 162 -4.20 -13.67 13.47
C ARG A 162 -3.33 -13.52 14.72
N ASP A 163 -2.40 -14.44 14.89
CA ASP A 163 -1.41 -14.42 15.97
C ASP A 163 -0.02 -14.39 15.34
N ASP A 164 0.89 -13.64 15.95
CA ASP A 164 2.19 -13.33 15.36
C ASP A 164 3.07 -14.57 15.18
N LYS A 165 4.01 -14.46 14.25
CA LYS A 165 5.04 -15.42 13.85
C LYS A 165 4.41 -16.74 13.40
N ILE A 166 3.60 -16.69 12.34
CA ILE A 166 3.09 -17.89 11.66
C ILE A 166 4.05 -18.32 10.57
N ARG A 167 4.34 -19.61 10.55
CA ARG A 167 5.14 -20.29 9.55
C ARG A 167 4.62 -21.71 9.33
N PHE A 168 4.85 -22.23 8.13
CA PHE A 168 4.54 -23.61 7.79
C PHE A 168 5.58 -24.58 8.34
N ASP A 169 6.86 -24.24 8.21
CA ASP A 169 8.01 -25.11 8.45
C ASP A 169 8.24 -25.46 9.93
N ASP A 170 7.81 -24.61 10.86
CA ASP A 170 7.87 -24.88 12.31
C ASP A 170 6.52 -25.37 12.89
N ASN A 171 5.53 -25.61 12.01
CA ASN A 171 4.14 -25.95 12.35
C ASN A 171 3.41 -24.92 13.22
N SER A 172 3.89 -23.69 13.35
CA SER A 172 3.19 -22.64 14.10
C SER A 172 1.85 -22.29 13.44
N ALA A 173 1.74 -22.37 12.11
CA ALA A 173 0.47 -22.23 11.40
C ALA A 173 -0.61 -23.18 11.93
N LYS A 174 -0.28 -24.45 12.15
CA LYS A 174 -1.24 -25.44 12.67
C LYS A 174 -1.72 -25.14 14.10
N LYS A 175 -0.89 -24.44 14.89
CA LYS A 175 -1.13 -24.19 16.31
C LYS A 175 -1.85 -22.86 16.57
N LYS A 176 -1.61 -21.88 15.70
CA LYS A 176 -1.99 -20.47 15.92
C LYS A 176 -3.05 -19.97 14.93
N CYS A 177 -3.22 -20.62 13.78
CA CYS A 177 -4.35 -20.33 12.91
C CYS A 177 -5.60 -21.07 13.40
N VAL A 178 -6.76 -20.48 13.16
CA VAL A 178 -8.07 -20.99 13.62
C VAL A 178 -9.08 -20.93 12.48
N ASN A 179 -10.07 -21.82 12.49
CA ASN A 179 -11.17 -21.72 11.56
C ASN A 179 -12.06 -20.51 11.92
N ALA A 180 -12.23 -19.60 10.98
CA ALA A 180 -12.95 -18.34 11.14
C ALA A 180 -14.45 -18.48 10.88
N ASN A 181 -14.90 -19.65 10.41
CA ASN A 181 -16.29 -20.03 10.42
C ASN A 181 -16.60 -20.72 11.76
N ASP A 182 -17.39 -20.05 12.60
CA ASP A 182 -17.71 -20.50 13.94
C ASP A 182 -18.46 -21.85 13.96
N GLU A 183 -19.17 -22.21 12.89
CA GLU A 183 -19.85 -23.51 12.74
C GLU A 183 -18.86 -24.68 12.58
N TYR A 184 -17.65 -24.40 12.11
CA TYR A 184 -16.59 -25.36 11.86
C TYR A 184 -15.32 -25.03 12.66
N ALA A 185 -15.45 -24.35 13.81
CA ALA A 185 -14.33 -23.87 14.61
C ALA A 185 -13.28 -24.96 14.93
N ASP A 186 -13.73 -26.19 15.18
CA ASP A 186 -12.87 -27.35 15.51
C ASP A 186 -12.33 -28.09 14.26
N ASN A 187 -12.78 -27.72 13.05
CA ASN A 187 -12.32 -28.36 11.81
C ASN A 187 -11.03 -27.70 11.30
N MET A 188 -9.90 -28.33 11.63
CA MET A 188 -8.56 -27.96 11.14
C MET A 188 -7.88 -29.08 10.35
N THR A 189 -8.58 -30.17 10.05
CA THR A 189 -7.98 -31.38 9.47
C THR A 189 -7.40 -31.11 8.09
N ASN A 190 -8.15 -30.44 7.22
CA ASN A 190 -7.69 -30.14 5.86
C ASN A 190 -6.53 -29.14 5.88
N PHE A 191 -6.59 -28.13 6.74
CA PHE A 191 -5.51 -27.16 6.88
C PHE A 191 -4.21 -27.80 7.40
N ASN A 192 -4.30 -28.68 8.39
CA ASN A 192 -3.12 -29.38 8.90
C ASN A 192 -2.47 -30.24 7.81
N LYS A 193 -3.28 -30.95 7.00
CA LYS A 193 -2.80 -31.69 5.83
C LYS A 193 -2.19 -30.78 4.76
N PHE A 194 -2.77 -29.59 4.56
CA PHE A 194 -2.22 -28.58 3.66
C PHE A 194 -0.83 -28.13 4.11
N VAL A 195 -0.66 -27.77 5.38
CA VAL A 195 0.66 -27.41 5.93
C VAL A 195 1.66 -28.57 5.82
N ASP A 196 1.24 -29.81 6.09
CA ASP A 196 2.08 -30.99 5.87
C ASP A 196 2.49 -31.16 4.41
N SER A 197 1.57 -30.93 3.49
CA SER A 197 1.82 -31.04 2.04
C SER A 197 2.74 -29.94 1.53
N VAL A 198 2.59 -28.71 2.03
CA VAL A 198 3.52 -27.59 1.75
C VAL A 198 4.93 -27.92 2.23
N ASN A 199 5.07 -28.44 3.46
CA ASN A 199 6.37 -28.82 4.01
C ASN A 199 7.01 -30.02 3.29
N ALA A 200 6.20 -30.92 2.73
CA ALA A 200 6.67 -32.07 1.97
C ALA A 200 6.98 -31.76 0.49
N ALA A 201 6.48 -30.64 -0.03
CA ALA A 201 6.65 -30.25 -1.42
C ALA A 201 8.13 -30.02 -1.76
N LYS A 202 8.54 -30.49 -2.95
CA LYS A 202 9.91 -30.29 -3.46
C LYS A 202 9.95 -29.46 -4.72
N THR A 203 8.81 -29.36 -5.41
CA THR A 203 8.67 -28.71 -6.69
C THR A 203 7.44 -27.82 -6.70
N ARG A 204 7.44 -26.84 -7.62
CA ARG A 204 6.25 -26.04 -7.91
C ARG A 204 5.03 -26.92 -8.24
N ALA A 205 5.22 -27.98 -9.02
CA ALA A 205 4.14 -28.91 -9.40
C ALA A 205 3.52 -29.67 -8.21
N ASP A 206 4.23 -29.84 -7.10
CA ASP A 206 3.65 -30.41 -5.88
C ASP A 206 2.72 -29.42 -5.19
N LEU A 207 3.09 -28.13 -5.19
CA LEU A 207 2.29 -27.05 -4.64
C LEU A 207 1.04 -26.76 -5.50
N GLU A 208 1.16 -26.81 -6.83
CA GLU A 208 0.04 -26.59 -7.76
C GLU A 208 -1.12 -27.58 -7.59
N LYS A 209 -0.87 -28.76 -7.00
CA LYS A 209 -1.89 -29.76 -6.67
C LYS A 209 -2.77 -29.34 -5.49
N ILE A 210 -2.25 -28.51 -4.60
CA ILE A 210 -2.88 -28.19 -3.31
C ILE A 210 -3.24 -26.71 -3.16
N MET A 211 -2.65 -25.80 -3.94
CA MET A 211 -2.90 -24.37 -3.84
C MET A 211 -2.84 -23.66 -5.18
N ASP A 212 -3.41 -22.46 -5.19
CA ASP A 212 -3.26 -21.51 -6.28
C ASP A 212 -1.87 -20.84 -6.21
N VAL A 213 -0.90 -21.49 -6.86
CA VAL A 213 0.50 -21.07 -6.82
C VAL A 213 0.74 -19.74 -7.53
N ASP A 214 0.09 -19.51 -8.66
CA ASP A 214 0.34 -18.33 -9.46
C ASP A 214 -0.14 -17.05 -8.77
N ASN A 215 -1.38 -17.07 -8.26
CA ASN A 215 -1.87 -15.96 -7.45
C ASN A 215 -1.02 -15.78 -6.20
N PHE A 216 -0.59 -16.87 -5.56
CA PHE A 216 0.27 -16.76 -4.40
C PHE A 216 1.58 -16.04 -4.71
N ILE A 217 2.29 -16.39 -5.79
CA ILE A 217 3.50 -15.67 -6.23
C ILE A 217 3.20 -14.18 -6.47
N LYS A 218 2.05 -13.87 -7.07
CA LYS A 218 1.65 -12.48 -7.31
C LYS A 218 1.35 -11.72 -6.02
N TYR A 219 0.74 -12.36 -5.02
CA TYR A 219 0.61 -11.77 -3.68
C TYR A 219 1.98 -11.54 -3.04
N LEU A 220 2.96 -12.43 -3.22
CA LEU A 220 4.33 -12.20 -2.72
C LEU A 220 4.98 -10.99 -3.40
N ALA A 221 4.78 -10.83 -4.71
CA ALA A 221 5.27 -9.68 -5.47
C ALA A 221 4.61 -8.37 -4.98
N TRP A 222 3.30 -8.38 -4.77
CA TRP A 222 2.57 -7.26 -4.16
C TRP A 222 3.09 -6.93 -2.76
N GLU A 223 3.17 -7.94 -1.88
CA GLU A 223 3.57 -7.76 -0.48
C GLU A 223 4.98 -7.20 -0.38
N TRP A 224 5.89 -7.63 -1.27
CA TRP A 224 7.20 -7.02 -1.40
C TRP A 224 7.11 -5.57 -1.91
N LEU A 225 6.37 -5.28 -2.97
CA LEU A 225 6.25 -3.90 -3.50
C LEU A 225 5.69 -2.92 -2.46
N VAL A 226 4.64 -3.28 -1.74
CA VAL A 226 4.10 -2.43 -0.67
C VAL A 226 4.87 -2.57 0.65
N PHE A 227 5.77 -3.55 0.75
CA PHE A 227 6.55 -3.88 1.94
C PHE A 227 5.68 -4.16 3.17
N GLY A 228 4.80 -5.16 3.04
CA GLY A 228 3.95 -5.65 4.11
C GLY A 228 4.71 -6.46 5.15
N TRP A 229 5.37 -5.78 6.09
CA TRP A 229 6.24 -6.40 7.09
C TRP A 229 5.50 -7.17 8.20
N ASP A 230 4.17 -7.08 8.24
CA ASP A 230 3.27 -7.84 9.13
C ASP A 230 2.49 -8.95 8.40
N HIS A 231 2.78 -9.22 7.12
CA HIS A 231 2.11 -10.26 6.33
C HIS A 231 2.97 -11.52 6.20
N PHE A 232 2.78 -12.33 5.15
CA PHE A 232 3.35 -13.67 5.02
C PHE A 232 4.88 -13.67 4.92
N LEU A 233 5.46 -12.76 4.14
CA LEU A 233 6.90 -12.55 3.97
C LEU A 233 7.53 -11.78 5.13
N GLY A 234 6.74 -10.96 5.82
CA GLY A 234 7.17 -10.11 6.93
C GLY A 234 7.47 -10.88 8.23
N VAL A 235 8.17 -10.25 9.17
CA VAL A 235 8.67 -10.88 10.42
C VAL A 235 7.58 -11.57 11.25
N TYR A 236 6.35 -11.10 11.15
CA TYR A 236 5.25 -11.62 11.91
C TYR A 236 4.45 -12.70 11.18
N GLY A 237 4.56 -12.91 9.86
CA GLY A 237 3.76 -13.95 9.20
C GLY A 237 2.25 -13.82 9.51
N HIS A 238 1.73 -12.60 9.63
CA HIS A 238 0.46 -12.33 10.32
C HIS A 238 -0.60 -11.85 9.32
N ASN A 239 -1.81 -11.55 9.82
CA ASN A 239 -2.84 -10.84 9.06
C ASN A 239 -3.22 -11.45 7.70
N LEU A 240 -3.45 -12.77 7.71
CA LEU A 240 -3.82 -13.52 6.51
C LEU A 240 -4.90 -14.57 6.77
N TYR A 241 -5.58 -14.95 5.70
CA TYR A 241 -6.47 -16.11 5.64
C TYR A 241 -5.98 -17.12 4.60
N TRP A 242 -6.33 -18.37 4.84
CA TRP A 242 -6.31 -19.44 3.85
C TRP A 242 -7.73 -19.96 3.64
N TYR A 243 -8.18 -20.04 2.39
CA TYR A 243 -9.49 -20.58 2.05
C TYR A 243 -9.33 -21.79 1.13
N LEU A 244 -9.97 -22.92 1.45
CA LEU A 244 -10.05 -24.06 0.55
C LEU A 244 -11.21 -23.88 -0.42
N GLN A 245 -10.88 -23.70 -1.69
CA GLN A 245 -11.86 -23.49 -2.74
C GLN A 245 -12.58 -24.79 -3.13
N PRO A 246 -13.76 -24.72 -3.77
CA PRO A 246 -14.48 -25.90 -4.27
C PRO A 246 -13.67 -26.77 -5.24
N ASN A 247 -12.70 -26.19 -5.96
CA ASN A 247 -11.78 -26.91 -6.85
C ASN A 247 -10.69 -27.71 -6.12
N GLY A 248 -10.68 -27.69 -4.77
CA GLY A 248 -9.73 -28.41 -3.94
C GLY A 248 -8.40 -27.70 -3.71
N LYS A 249 -8.24 -26.45 -4.17
CA LYS A 249 -7.01 -25.65 -3.98
C LYS A 249 -7.17 -24.57 -2.92
N TRP A 250 -6.15 -24.43 -2.09
CA TRP A 250 -6.02 -23.34 -1.11
C TRP A 250 -5.65 -22.02 -1.78
N VAL A 251 -6.27 -20.93 -1.34
CA VAL A 251 -5.94 -19.56 -1.74
C VAL A 251 -5.56 -18.72 -0.53
N TYR A 252 -4.55 -17.87 -0.73
CA TYR A 252 -4.09 -16.89 0.25
C TYR A 252 -4.89 -15.59 0.12
N ILE A 253 -5.27 -15.01 1.26
CA ILE A 253 -6.05 -13.75 1.30
C ILE A 253 -5.48 -12.86 2.40
N PRO A 254 -4.75 -11.79 2.07
CA PRO A 254 -4.27 -10.84 3.08
C PRO A 254 -5.41 -9.93 3.56
N TYR A 255 -5.26 -9.39 4.76
CA TYR A 255 -6.14 -8.34 5.30
C TYR A 255 -5.35 -7.45 6.26
N ASP A 256 -5.94 -6.38 6.78
CA ASP A 256 -5.30 -5.50 7.78
C ASP A 256 -4.12 -4.70 7.19
N HIS A 257 -4.43 -3.81 6.26
CA HIS A 257 -3.48 -3.16 5.36
C HIS A 257 -2.96 -1.79 5.84
N ASP A 258 -2.91 -1.56 7.16
CA ASP A 258 -2.53 -0.27 7.73
C ASP A 258 -1.02 -0.08 7.90
N LEU A 259 -0.22 -1.16 7.78
CA LEU A 259 1.22 -1.15 8.08
C LEU A 259 2.11 -1.28 6.85
N GLU A 260 1.56 -1.10 5.65
CA GLU A 260 2.34 -1.10 4.41
C GLU A 260 2.76 0.32 3.99
N VAL A 261 3.48 0.39 2.86
CA VAL A 261 3.87 1.64 2.19
C VAL A 261 4.63 2.56 3.16
N GLY A 262 5.65 1.99 3.81
CA GLY A 262 6.57 2.70 4.68
C GLY A 262 6.04 3.02 6.09
N GLN A 263 4.99 2.35 6.57
CA GLN A 263 4.43 2.59 7.91
C GLN A 263 5.01 1.66 8.97
N ASP A 264 5.41 2.25 10.11
CA ASP A 264 5.80 1.56 11.34
C ASP A 264 6.91 0.51 11.11
N ILE A 265 7.91 0.85 10.28
CA ILE A 265 9.03 -0.06 9.96
C ILE A 265 10.28 0.35 10.74
N TRP A 266 10.88 -0.61 11.44
CA TRP A 266 12.14 -0.45 12.17
C TRP A 266 13.11 -1.58 11.87
N THR A 267 14.41 -1.31 11.88
CA THR A 267 15.43 -2.33 11.63
C THR A 267 15.40 -3.43 12.70
N GLN A 268 15.06 -3.05 13.94
CA GLN A 268 14.91 -3.96 15.07
C GLN A 268 13.70 -4.90 14.94
N SER A 269 12.81 -4.67 13.96
CA SER A 269 11.75 -5.63 13.64
C SER A 269 12.28 -6.84 12.87
N PHE A 270 13.52 -6.86 12.38
CA PHE A 270 14.02 -7.91 11.48
C PHE A 270 15.24 -8.67 12.06
N PRO A 271 15.08 -9.44 13.16
CA PRO A 271 16.18 -10.16 13.79
C PRO A 271 16.85 -11.13 12.81
N GLY A 272 18.18 -11.11 12.78
CA GLY A 272 19.00 -11.97 11.91
C GLY A 272 19.22 -11.45 10.49
N LYS A 273 18.66 -10.28 10.13
CA LYS A 273 19.02 -9.57 8.90
C LYS A 273 20.25 -8.69 9.14
N ASP A 274 21.05 -8.46 8.11
CA ASP A 274 22.32 -7.72 8.21
C ASP A 274 22.14 -6.29 8.75
N PHE A 275 21.01 -5.67 8.43
CA PHE A 275 20.67 -4.32 8.89
C PHE A 275 20.03 -4.25 10.28
N TYR A 276 19.79 -5.38 10.97
CA TYR A 276 19.07 -5.42 12.25
C TYR A 276 19.68 -4.52 13.35
N ASN A 277 21.01 -4.55 13.48
CA ASN A 277 21.75 -3.76 14.48
C ASN A 277 22.17 -2.38 13.96
N GLY A 278 21.70 -1.98 12.78
CA GLY A 278 22.07 -0.73 12.12
C GLY A 278 21.25 0.48 12.62
N ASN A 279 21.71 1.65 12.17
CA ASN A 279 20.90 2.86 12.19
C ASN A 279 19.71 2.73 11.22
N ASP A 280 18.94 3.81 11.08
CA ASP A 280 17.87 3.86 10.08
C ASP A 280 18.41 3.63 8.66
N ILE A 281 17.60 2.99 7.82
CA ILE A 281 17.95 2.58 6.45
C ILE A 281 16.86 3.00 5.46
N GLU A 282 17.19 2.96 4.17
CA GLU A 282 16.25 3.14 3.08
C GLU A 282 15.52 1.81 2.82
N PHE A 283 14.39 1.61 3.51
CA PHE A 283 13.60 0.38 3.40
C PHE A 283 13.07 0.16 1.99
N ALA A 284 12.85 1.22 1.20
CA ALA A 284 12.42 1.10 -0.18
C ALA A 284 13.46 0.38 -1.06
N ASN A 285 14.74 0.36 -0.66
CA ASN A 285 15.85 -0.27 -1.37
C ASN A 285 16.14 -1.71 -0.92
N ILE A 286 15.28 -2.34 -0.12
CA ILE A 286 15.49 -3.71 0.34
C ILE A 286 15.05 -4.72 -0.73
N SER A 287 15.97 -5.63 -1.09
CA SER A 287 15.72 -6.71 -2.06
C SER A 287 14.68 -7.71 -1.55
N PHE A 288 14.07 -8.49 -2.44
CA PHE A 288 13.11 -9.53 -2.02
C PHE A 288 13.75 -10.53 -1.05
N LYS A 289 14.98 -10.96 -1.35
CA LYS A 289 15.75 -11.88 -0.51
C LYS A 289 16.07 -11.30 0.87
N ASP A 290 16.39 -10.01 0.94
CA ASP A 290 16.71 -9.36 2.22
C ASP A 290 15.46 -9.07 3.04
N PHE A 291 14.29 -8.95 2.41
CA PHE A 291 13.01 -8.77 3.08
C PHE A 291 12.44 -10.08 3.68
N GLU A 292 12.34 -11.15 2.90
CA GLU A 292 11.57 -12.35 3.27
C GLU A 292 12.23 -13.22 4.36
N LEU A 293 11.45 -14.02 5.12
CA LEU A 293 11.95 -14.82 6.26
C LEU A 293 12.54 -16.20 5.92
N ASN A 294 13.21 -16.36 4.79
CA ASN A 294 13.69 -17.64 4.27
C ASN A 294 12.63 -18.75 4.34
N HIS A 295 11.41 -18.48 3.86
CA HIS A 295 10.36 -19.50 3.85
C HIS A 295 10.73 -20.62 2.86
N PRO A 296 10.68 -21.92 3.26
CA PRO A 296 11.00 -23.01 2.33
C PRO A 296 10.15 -23.02 1.05
N ILE A 297 8.88 -22.64 1.16
CA ILE A 297 8.00 -22.49 -0.01
C ILE A 297 8.46 -21.37 -0.97
N VAL A 298 8.99 -20.25 -0.44
CA VAL A 298 9.52 -19.14 -1.25
C VAL A 298 10.77 -19.55 -2.00
N LYS A 299 11.60 -20.44 -1.43
CA LYS A 299 12.72 -21.04 -2.17
C LYS A 299 12.25 -21.77 -3.43
N ILE A 300 11.19 -22.57 -3.31
CA ILE A 300 10.63 -23.36 -4.42
C ILE A 300 10.01 -22.44 -5.48
N LEU A 301 9.27 -21.42 -5.05
CA LEU A 301 8.44 -20.59 -5.92
C LEU A 301 9.14 -19.35 -6.48
N VAL A 302 10.23 -18.89 -5.86
CA VAL A 302 10.94 -17.65 -6.25
C VAL A 302 12.44 -17.84 -6.35
N HIS A 303 13.14 -18.32 -5.31
CA HIS A 303 14.62 -18.28 -5.33
C HIS A 303 15.28 -19.29 -6.27
N ASN A 304 14.63 -20.42 -6.57
CA ASN A 304 15.15 -21.38 -7.54
C ASN A 304 15.03 -20.87 -8.99
N ASP A 305 13.98 -20.11 -9.29
CA ASP A 305 13.71 -19.45 -10.56
C ASP A 305 12.73 -18.30 -10.32
N ASP A 306 13.21 -17.06 -10.45
CA ASP A 306 12.43 -15.85 -10.18
C ASP A 306 11.71 -15.31 -11.41
N THR A 307 11.69 -16.05 -12.53
CA THR A 307 11.09 -15.57 -13.80
C THR A 307 9.63 -15.16 -13.62
N ILE A 308 8.81 -16.03 -13.02
CA ILE A 308 7.37 -15.77 -12.83
C ILE A 308 7.14 -14.70 -11.75
N PHE A 309 7.99 -14.66 -10.72
CA PHE A 309 7.97 -13.59 -9.73
C PHE A 309 8.26 -12.22 -10.38
N ARG A 310 9.28 -12.14 -11.24
CA ARG A 310 9.62 -10.94 -12.01
C ARG A 310 8.48 -10.51 -12.93
N GLU A 311 7.84 -11.47 -13.61
CA GLU A 311 6.66 -11.19 -14.43
C GLU A 311 5.51 -10.61 -13.60
N CYS A 312 5.28 -11.13 -12.40
CA CYS A 312 4.29 -10.61 -11.47
C CYS A 312 4.63 -9.20 -10.97
N VAL A 313 5.90 -8.92 -10.63
CA VAL A 313 6.36 -7.56 -10.29
C VAL A 313 6.13 -6.61 -11.47
N GLY A 314 6.50 -7.01 -12.69
CA GLY A 314 6.29 -6.22 -13.89
C GLY A 314 4.82 -5.95 -14.18
N ASP A 315 3.94 -6.94 -14.01
CA ASP A 315 2.50 -6.79 -14.20
C ASP A 315 1.88 -5.80 -13.20
N ILE A 316 2.22 -5.92 -11.92
CA ILE A 316 1.72 -5.02 -10.87
C ILE A 316 2.24 -3.59 -11.11
N ILE A 317 3.53 -3.42 -11.40
CA ILE A 317 4.13 -2.11 -11.70
C ILE A 317 3.45 -1.49 -12.91
N SER A 318 3.35 -2.23 -14.01
CA SER A 318 2.78 -1.69 -15.24
C SER A 318 1.34 -1.23 -15.07
N LYS A 319 0.53 -1.98 -14.33
CA LYS A 319 -0.89 -1.64 -14.17
C LYS A 319 -1.13 -0.55 -13.15
N VAL A 320 -0.40 -0.60 -12.04
CA VAL A 320 -0.77 0.20 -10.88
C VAL A 320 0.42 0.74 -10.10
N PHE A 321 1.46 -0.03 -9.77
CA PHE A 321 2.50 0.44 -8.83
C PHE A 321 3.47 1.48 -9.42
N ASN A 322 3.23 1.96 -10.64
CA ASN A 322 4.03 3.01 -11.27
C ASN A 322 3.59 4.43 -10.84
N PRO A 323 4.49 5.42 -10.92
CA PRO A 323 4.18 6.78 -10.50
C PRO A 323 3.15 7.51 -11.39
N ASP A 324 3.01 7.13 -12.68
CA ASP A 324 1.97 7.72 -13.54
C ASP A 324 0.55 7.37 -13.05
N THR A 325 0.35 6.15 -12.57
CA THR A 325 -0.94 5.69 -12.04
C THR A 325 -1.12 6.07 -10.56
N LEU A 326 -0.17 5.74 -9.69
CA LEU A 326 -0.38 5.82 -8.24
C LEU A 326 -0.35 7.25 -7.71
N LEU A 327 0.51 8.13 -8.23
CA LEU A 327 0.60 9.50 -7.70
C LEU A 327 -0.70 10.27 -7.99
N SER A 328 -1.24 10.14 -9.21
CA SER A 328 -2.53 10.72 -9.58
C SER A 328 -3.69 10.11 -8.80
N HIS A 329 -3.66 8.79 -8.53
CA HIS A 329 -4.66 8.14 -7.68
C HIS A 329 -4.61 8.63 -6.23
N ILE A 330 -3.41 8.88 -5.70
CA ILE A 330 -3.21 9.49 -4.38
C ILE A 330 -3.79 10.90 -4.34
N ASP A 331 -3.53 11.73 -5.36
CA ASP A 331 -4.08 13.09 -5.41
C ASP A 331 -5.61 13.08 -5.44
N ASN A 332 -6.21 12.15 -6.19
CA ASN A 332 -7.65 11.98 -6.23
C ASN A 332 -8.24 11.61 -4.86
N ILE A 333 -7.64 10.67 -4.14
CA ILE A 333 -8.09 10.29 -2.80
C ILE A 333 -7.84 11.44 -1.82
N LYS A 334 -6.67 12.09 -1.85
CA LYS A 334 -6.35 13.25 -1.01
C LYS A 334 -7.41 14.33 -1.18
N ASN A 335 -7.77 14.67 -2.41
CA ASN A 335 -8.81 15.66 -2.71
C ASN A 335 -10.18 15.24 -2.16
N LEU A 336 -10.54 13.97 -2.26
CA LEU A 336 -11.78 13.44 -1.70
C LEU A 336 -11.81 13.53 -0.17
N ILE A 337 -10.76 13.08 0.52
CA ILE A 337 -10.79 12.89 1.98
C ILE A 337 -10.31 14.10 2.78
N SER A 338 -9.54 15.01 2.17
CA SER A 338 -8.94 16.18 2.81
C SER A 338 -9.90 16.98 3.71
N PRO A 339 -11.11 17.41 3.25
CA PRO A 339 -12.03 18.17 4.12
C PRO A 339 -12.49 17.37 5.35
N TYR A 340 -12.63 16.04 5.22
CA TYR A 340 -13.06 15.16 6.30
C TYR A 340 -11.95 14.89 7.31
N VAL A 341 -10.71 14.70 6.83
CA VAL A 341 -9.52 14.61 7.69
C VAL A 341 -9.35 15.90 8.48
N LYS A 342 -9.49 17.06 7.83
CA LYS A 342 -9.43 18.36 8.53
C LYS A 342 -10.45 18.45 9.66
N LYS A 343 -11.72 18.16 9.36
CA LYS A 343 -12.81 18.17 10.34
C LYS A 343 -12.55 17.21 11.51
N ASP A 344 -12.06 16.00 11.23
CA ASP A 344 -11.71 15.00 12.24
C ASP A 344 -10.59 15.47 13.18
N ARG A 345 -9.51 16.04 12.63
CA ARG A 345 -8.38 16.54 13.41
C ARG A 345 -8.74 17.78 14.22
N ASP A 346 -9.46 18.73 13.63
CA ASP A 346 -9.90 19.95 14.31
C ASP A 346 -10.86 19.65 15.47
N SER A 347 -11.77 18.68 15.30
CA SER A 347 -12.77 18.35 16.31
C SER A 347 -12.28 17.37 17.38
N GLY A 348 -11.24 16.58 17.10
CA GLY A 348 -10.80 15.48 17.95
C GLY A 348 -11.86 14.39 18.18
N ALA A 349 -12.81 14.27 17.24
CA ALA A 349 -13.96 13.37 17.39
C ALA A 349 -13.54 11.89 17.33
N GLY A 350 -14.30 11.04 17.99
CA GLY A 350 -14.03 9.60 18.04
C GLY A 350 -12.91 9.18 19.01
N LYS A 351 -12.16 10.12 19.60
CA LYS A 351 -11.15 9.83 20.65
C LYS A 351 -11.79 9.39 21.96
N LEU A 352 -12.32 8.18 21.97
CA LEU A 352 -13.09 7.58 23.06
C LEU A 352 -12.20 7.18 24.23
N ASN A 353 -11.04 6.58 23.96
CA ASN A 353 -10.13 6.10 24.99
C ASN A 353 -9.25 7.25 25.48
N LYS A 354 -9.54 7.80 26.67
CA LYS A 354 -8.77 8.90 27.25
C LYS A 354 -7.47 8.45 27.91
N LEU A 355 -7.31 7.14 28.14
CA LEU A 355 -6.08 6.54 28.65
C LEU A 355 -5.15 6.06 27.53
N GLY A 356 -5.66 6.00 26.30
CA GLY A 356 -4.93 5.52 25.14
C GLY A 356 -3.88 6.50 24.62
N LYS A 357 -2.93 5.96 23.86
CA LYS A 357 -1.88 6.71 23.16
C LYS A 357 -2.52 7.59 22.09
N ASP A 358 -2.13 8.86 22.05
CA ASP A 358 -2.48 9.75 20.96
C ASP A 358 -1.24 10.04 20.13
N VAL A 359 -1.34 9.90 18.83
CA VAL A 359 -0.23 10.13 17.90
C VAL A 359 0.01 11.62 17.65
N ASP A 360 -0.95 12.48 17.98
CA ASP A 360 -0.91 13.94 17.84
C ASP A 360 -0.69 14.45 16.38
N TYR A 361 -1.04 13.63 15.37
CA TYR A 361 -1.03 14.09 13.97
C TYR A 361 -2.09 15.17 13.73
N THR A 362 -1.67 16.23 13.02
CA THR A 362 -2.49 17.39 12.67
C THR A 362 -2.96 17.25 11.22
N TYR A 363 -3.82 18.17 10.77
CA TYR A 363 -4.16 18.25 9.36
C TYR A 363 -2.96 18.60 8.46
N GLU A 364 -2.02 19.41 8.97
CA GLU A 364 -0.77 19.72 8.26
C GLU A 364 0.10 18.47 8.07
N HIS A 365 0.23 17.65 9.11
CA HIS A 365 0.91 16.36 9.02
C HIS A 365 0.28 15.45 7.94
N PHE A 366 -1.05 15.45 7.79
CA PHE A 366 -1.72 14.75 6.68
C PHE A 366 -1.29 15.30 5.32
N LEU A 367 -1.36 16.62 5.11
CA LEU A 367 -1.01 17.25 3.84
C LEU A 367 0.43 16.95 3.43
N GLN A 368 1.35 16.98 4.40
CA GLN A 368 2.77 16.75 4.18
C GLN A 368 3.15 15.28 4.05
N ASN A 369 2.53 14.38 4.83
CA ASN A 369 2.86 12.95 4.79
C ASN A 369 2.31 12.28 3.53
N VAL A 370 1.23 12.79 2.92
CA VAL A 370 0.81 12.32 1.60
C VAL A 370 1.90 12.58 0.55
N GLU A 371 2.69 13.64 0.71
CA GLU A 371 3.77 14.00 -0.20
C GLU A 371 5.10 13.31 0.18
N TYR A 372 6.09 14.07 0.62
CA TYR A 372 7.47 13.62 0.81
C TYR A 372 7.96 13.69 2.27
N THR A 373 7.15 14.21 3.20
CA THR A 373 7.57 14.36 4.60
C THR A 373 7.43 13.06 5.36
N TYR A 374 8.52 12.64 5.98
CA TYR A 374 8.57 11.52 6.91
C TYR A 374 8.15 12.02 8.28
N LEU A 375 7.31 11.26 8.98
CA LEU A 375 6.81 11.62 10.30
C LEU A 375 7.21 10.59 11.34
N PHE A 376 7.57 11.07 12.53
CA PHE A 376 7.77 10.22 13.71
C PHE A 376 7.07 10.81 14.93
N SER A 377 6.08 10.09 15.47
CA SER A 377 5.39 10.46 16.71
C SER A 377 5.96 9.68 17.89
N TYR A 378 6.54 10.38 18.86
CA TYR A 378 7.11 9.78 20.07
C TYR A 378 6.05 9.17 20.98
N LYS A 379 4.94 9.90 21.14
CA LYS A 379 3.85 9.53 22.05
C LYS A 379 3.09 8.29 21.55
N GLY A 380 2.89 8.20 20.24
CA GLY A 380 2.36 7.01 19.60
C GLY A 380 3.39 5.88 19.42
N SER A 381 4.68 6.23 19.41
CA SER A 381 5.77 5.35 18.93
C SER A 381 5.46 4.82 17.52
N VAL A 382 5.04 5.72 16.64
CA VAL A 382 4.65 5.42 15.25
C VAL A 382 5.46 6.27 14.28
N ARG A 383 5.78 5.73 13.12
CA ARG A 383 6.52 6.45 12.07
C ARG A 383 5.99 6.10 10.69
N GLY A 384 6.06 7.05 9.77
CA GLY A 384 5.65 6.81 8.38
C GLY A 384 6.53 7.58 7.42
N TYR A 385 6.88 6.95 6.30
CA TYR A 385 7.45 7.63 5.14
C TYR A 385 6.44 8.63 4.55
N GLY A 386 6.92 9.61 3.80
CA GLY A 386 6.06 10.32 2.84
C GLY A 386 5.48 9.31 1.84
N LEU A 387 4.16 9.32 1.62
CA LEU A 387 3.46 8.29 0.87
C LEU A 387 3.92 8.26 -0.60
N LYS A 388 3.98 9.42 -1.26
CA LYS A 388 4.50 9.53 -2.63
C LYS A 388 5.99 9.27 -2.70
N ASP A 389 6.77 9.74 -1.73
CA ASP A 389 8.21 9.46 -1.67
C ASP A 389 8.49 7.95 -1.62
N TRP A 390 7.83 7.22 -0.72
CA TRP A 390 7.95 5.76 -0.63
C TRP A 390 7.70 5.08 -1.97
N ILE A 391 6.57 5.40 -2.62
CA ILE A 391 6.17 4.77 -3.89
C ILE A 391 7.23 5.01 -4.95
N ARG A 392 7.73 6.25 -5.07
CA ARG A 392 8.74 6.58 -6.06
C ARG A 392 10.07 5.89 -5.79
N ARG A 393 10.55 5.88 -4.54
CA ARG A 393 11.79 5.16 -4.18
C ARG A 393 11.67 3.66 -4.44
N ARG A 394 10.54 3.08 -4.07
CA ARG A 394 10.29 1.65 -4.22
C ARG A 394 10.15 1.24 -5.69
N TYR A 395 9.46 2.05 -6.48
CA TYR A 395 9.39 1.91 -7.93
C TYR A 395 10.79 1.99 -8.56
N ASN A 396 11.58 2.98 -8.16
CA ASN A 396 12.95 3.18 -8.65
C ASN A 396 13.85 1.96 -8.36
N TYR A 397 13.81 1.45 -7.13
CA TYR A 397 14.50 0.21 -6.78
C TYR A 397 14.05 -0.97 -7.65
N ALA A 398 12.74 -1.18 -7.76
CA ALA A 398 12.19 -2.28 -8.55
C ALA A 398 12.56 -2.17 -10.04
N ALA A 399 12.58 -0.96 -10.59
CA ALA A 399 12.97 -0.70 -11.97
C ALA A 399 14.44 -1.04 -12.23
N ALA A 400 15.34 -0.60 -11.35
CA ALA A 400 16.77 -0.91 -11.44
C ALA A 400 17.07 -2.41 -11.27
N TYR A 401 16.38 -3.07 -10.33
CA TYR A 401 16.65 -4.46 -9.98
C TYR A 401 16.00 -5.47 -10.94
N TYR A 402 14.73 -5.26 -11.33
CA TYR A 402 13.98 -6.17 -12.19
C TYR A 402 13.99 -5.76 -13.67
N GLY A 403 14.53 -4.59 -14.00
CA GLY A 403 14.63 -4.07 -15.37
C GLY A 403 13.27 -3.62 -15.88
N ILE A 404 12.79 -2.48 -15.36
CA ILE A 404 11.58 -1.79 -15.84
C ILE A 404 12.01 -0.53 -16.60
N ASP A 405 11.41 -0.30 -17.77
CA ASP A 405 11.67 0.90 -18.58
C ASP A 405 10.79 2.10 -18.15
N LYS A 406 11.03 3.24 -18.78
CA LYS A 406 10.26 4.48 -18.57
C LYS A 406 8.77 4.39 -18.96
N ASN A 407 8.37 3.36 -19.70
CA ASN A 407 6.97 3.09 -20.03
C ASN A 407 6.33 2.10 -19.04
N HIS A 408 7.01 1.83 -17.92
CA HIS A 408 6.59 0.92 -16.88
C HIS A 408 6.45 -0.54 -17.37
N LYS A 409 7.28 -0.96 -18.34
CA LYS A 409 7.30 -2.32 -18.89
C LYS A 409 8.61 -3.04 -18.59
N LEU A 410 8.54 -4.37 -18.48
CA LEU A 410 9.74 -5.19 -18.33
C LEU A 410 10.62 -5.10 -19.59
N ILE A 411 11.90 -4.81 -19.38
CA ILE A 411 12.93 -4.86 -20.41
C ILE A 411 13.23 -6.33 -20.72
N ASN A 412 13.22 -6.68 -22.01
CA ASN A 412 13.57 -8.03 -22.47
C ASN A 412 14.60 -7.95 -23.60
N PRO A 413 15.70 -8.75 -23.54
CA PRO A 413 16.05 -9.69 -22.45
C PRO A 413 16.37 -8.98 -21.12
N ARG A 414 16.29 -9.73 -20.00
CA ARG A 414 16.47 -9.18 -18.64
C ARG A 414 17.87 -8.55 -18.50
N PRO A 415 17.97 -7.27 -18.08
CA PRO A 415 19.26 -6.67 -17.78
C PRO A 415 19.85 -7.22 -16.47
N THR A 416 21.16 -7.12 -16.31
CA THR A 416 21.83 -7.44 -15.04
C THR A 416 21.24 -6.59 -13.89
N PRO A 417 20.79 -7.19 -12.78
CA PRO A 417 20.18 -6.43 -11.67
C PRO A 417 21.13 -5.37 -11.09
N LYS A 418 20.69 -4.12 -11.05
CA LYS A 418 21.38 -3.03 -10.34
C LYS A 418 20.96 -3.05 -8.87
N ASN A 419 21.90 -3.37 -7.97
CA ASN A 419 21.68 -3.31 -6.54
C ASN A 419 21.90 -1.89 -6.02
N ILE A 420 20.83 -1.23 -5.58
CA ILE A 420 20.91 0.06 -4.90
C ILE A 420 21.07 -0.20 -3.39
N SER A 421 22.05 0.48 -2.78
CA SER A 421 22.29 0.38 -1.34
C SER A 421 21.08 0.87 -0.53
N TYR A 422 20.72 0.13 0.52
CA TYR A 422 19.76 0.59 1.54
C TYR A 422 20.42 1.44 2.64
N ASN A 423 21.74 1.62 2.64
CA ASN A 423 22.39 2.49 3.62
C ASN A 423 22.04 3.96 3.34
N LEU A 424 21.49 4.65 4.33
CA LEU A 424 21.24 6.08 4.24
C LEU A 424 22.54 6.86 4.45
N ASN A 425 23.05 7.44 3.36
CA ASN A 425 24.18 8.37 3.40
C ASN A 425 23.89 9.55 2.45
N PRO A 426 23.64 10.77 2.96
CA PRO A 426 23.54 11.12 4.38
C PRO A 426 22.30 10.49 5.08
N PRO A 427 22.25 10.46 6.42
CA PRO A 427 21.06 10.02 7.17
C PRO A 427 19.87 10.97 6.95
N LEU A 428 18.66 10.57 7.37
CA LEU A 428 17.48 11.44 7.32
C LEU A 428 17.76 12.76 8.06
N ASN A 429 17.39 13.86 7.43
CA ASN A 429 17.58 15.20 7.97
C ASN A 429 16.31 15.68 8.67
N TRP A 430 16.53 16.48 9.71
CA TRP A 430 15.45 17.16 10.43
C TRP A 430 14.86 18.28 9.58
N LYS A 431 13.52 18.30 9.45
CA LYS A 431 12.76 19.37 8.81
C LYS A 431 12.17 20.34 9.83
N GLY A 432 11.59 19.79 10.89
CA GLY A 432 10.78 20.53 11.84
C GLY A 432 10.30 19.65 12.99
N SER A 433 9.75 20.28 14.03
CA SER A 433 9.09 19.54 15.10
C SER A 433 7.82 20.26 15.56
N TYR A 434 6.79 19.44 15.77
CA TYR A 434 5.57 19.80 16.47
C TYR A 434 5.58 19.12 17.84
N PRO A 435 4.70 19.50 18.77
CA PRO A 435 4.56 18.77 20.02
C PRO A 435 4.39 17.26 19.76
N ASN A 436 5.35 16.46 20.22
CA ASN A 436 5.41 14.99 20.10
C ASN A 436 5.60 14.40 18.70
N VAL A 437 5.75 15.20 17.64
CA VAL A 437 5.97 14.73 16.26
C VAL A 437 7.19 15.40 15.63
N ILE A 438 8.10 14.60 15.07
CA ILE A 438 9.20 15.08 14.24
C ILE A 438 8.86 14.91 12.77
N GLU A 439 9.21 15.93 12.02
CA GLU A 439 9.22 15.92 10.57
C GLU A 439 10.66 15.73 10.08
N LEU A 440 10.85 14.73 9.22
CA LEU A 440 12.12 14.37 8.61
C LEU A 440 11.98 14.37 7.08
N TYR A 441 13.11 14.42 6.39
CA TYR A 441 13.19 14.17 4.95
C TYR A 441 14.46 13.40 4.61
N ASN A 442 14.44 12.69 3.48
CA ASN A 442 15.64 12.06 2.95
C ASN A 442 16.46 13.10 2.15
N PRO A 443 17.71 13.41 2.53
CA PRO A 443 18.52 14.42 1.84
C PRO A 443 18.85 14.04 0.40
N ASN A 444 18.80 12.75 0.06
CA ASN A 444 18.87 12.27 -1.31
C ASN A 444 17.50 12.43 -1.97
N GLN A 445 17.18 13.68 -2.32
CA GLN A 445 15.92 14.06 -2.95
C GLN A 445 15.80 13.39 -4.32
N LEU A 446 14.60 12.89 -4.61
CA LEU A 446 14.28 12.39 -5.94
C LEU A 446 14.07 13.58 -6.89
N PRO A 447 14.41 13.45 -8.19
CA PRO A 447 14.12 14.50 -9.16
C PRO A 447 12.61 14.80 -9.20
N ALA A 448 12.22 15.96 -9.72
CA ALA A 448 10.80 16.26 -9.92
C ALA A 448 10.18 15.23 -10.86
N TYR A 449 8.93 14.83 -10.61
CA TYR A 449 8.21 13.89 -11.46
C TYR A 449 6.80 14.39 -11.73
N THR A 450 6.43 14.41 -13.00
CA THR A 450 5.07 14.78 -13.43
C THR A 450 4.39 13.55 -14.02
N PRO A 451 3.35 13.01 -13.37
CA PRO A 451 2.61 11.87 -13.88
C PRO A 451 2.05 12.10 -15.28
N ASN A 452 2.23 11.12 -16.17
CA ASN A 452 1.49 11.08 -17.42
C ASN A 452 0.04 10.64 -17.14
N LEU A 453 -0.87 11.61 -17.06
CA LEU A 453 -2.29 11.37 -16.77
C LEU A 453 -3.03 10.52 -17.82
N ASN A 454 -2.42 10.29 -18.99
CA ASN A 454 -2.98 9.43 -20.04
C ASN A 454 -2.38 8.02 -20.03
N TYR A 455 -1.46 7.72 -19.10
CA TYR A 455 -0.94 6.37 -18.95
C TYR A 455 -2.04 5.44 -18.45
N GLU A 456 -2.31 4.39 -19.21
CA GLU A 456 -3.15 3.29 -18.78
C GLU A 456 -2.59 1.98 -19.32
N ASP A 457 -2.49 0.98 -18.46
CA ASP A 457 -2.32 -0.41 -18.87
C ASP A 457 -3.56 -1.20 -18.46
N ASN A 458 -4.53 -1.23 -19.38
CA ASN A 458 -5.77 -2.00 -19.22
C ASN A 458 -5.63 -3.46 -19.67
N SER A 459 -4.41 -3.95 -19.89
CA SER A 459 -4.22 -5.35 -20.27
C SER A 459 -4.80 -6.28 -19.19
N ILE A 460 -5.59 -7.25 -19.63
CA ILE A 460 -6.17 -8.23 -18.72
C ILE A 460 -5.03 -9.19 -18.32
N PRO A 461 -4.79 -9.46 -17.01
CA PRO A 461 -3.68 -10.29 -16.57
C PRO A 461 -3.70 -11.68 -17.21
N ILE A 462 -2.53 -12.18 -17.62
CA ILE A 462 -2.38 -13.52 -18.23
C ILE A 462 -2.03 -14.61 -17.20
N ILE A 463 -1.88 -14.31 -15.90
CA ILE A 463 -1.68 -15.37 -14.90
C ILE A 463 -2.57 -15.17 -13.66
N GLY A 464 -3.44 -16.15 -13.39
CA GLY A 464 -4.12 -16.35 -12.11
C GLY A 464 -5.52 -15.73 -11.92
N VAL A 465 -6.12 -15.04 -12.90
CA VAL A 465 -7.47 -14.47 -12.68
C VAL A 465 -8.43 -15.59 -12.27
N ASN A 466 -9.06 -15.45 -11.10
CA ASN A 466 -10.19 -16.23 -10.62
C ASN A 466 -11.33 -16.16 -11.64
N VAL A 467 -11.23 -16.94 -12.72
CA VAL A 467 -12.20 -17.01 -13.82
C VAL A 467 -13.58 -17.49 -13.36
N ASP A 468 -13.68 -18.04 -12.15
CA ASP A 468 -14.95 -18.48 -11.55
C ASP A 468 -15.59 -17.41 -10.65
N ALA A 469 -14.88 -16.34 -10.29
CA ALA A 469 -15.45 -15.20 -9.57
C ALA A 469 -15.94 -14.18 -10.59
N ALA A 470 -17.21 -14.30 -10.99
CA ALA A 470 -17.85 -13.44 -11.99
C ALA A 470 -17.68 -11.94 -11.70
N PHE A 471 -16.64 -11.33 -12.26
CA PHE A 471 -16.51 -9.89 -12.41
C PHE A 471 -16.64 -9.58 -13.89
N SER A 472 -17.79 -9.01 -14.27
CA SER A 472 -18.00 -8.43 -15.59
C SER A 472 -17.67 -6.94 -15.55
N PRO A 473 -16.57 -6.50 -16.18
CA PRO A 473 -16.51 -5.19 -16.78
C PRO A 473 -16.72 -5.31 -18.29
N GLY A 474 -17.60 -4.45 -18.80
CA GLY A 474 -18.11 -4.46 -20.16
C GLY A 474 -17.05 -4.40 -21.27
N SER A 475 -17.47 -4.95 -22.40
CA SER A 475 -16.76 -5.01 -23.68
C SER A 475 -16.16 -3.69 -24.16
N SER A 476 -14.90 -3.71 -24.61
CA SER A 476 -14.57 -3.17 -25.93
C SER A 476 -13.26 -3.78 -26.46
N SER A 477 -13.34 -4.14 -27.74
CA SER A 477 -12.34 -4.82 -28.55
C SER A 477 -11.68 -3.85 -29.53
N SER A 478 -10.37 -3.94 -29.74
CA SER A 478 -9.69 -3.60 -31.01
C SER A 478 -8.21 -3.96 -30.88
N SER A 479 -7.75 -5.05 -31.47
CA SER A 479 -7.18 -5.18 -32.84
C SER A 479 -5.85 -4.46 -33.03
N SER A 480 -4.81 -5.28 -33.08
CA SER A 480 -3.42 -4.98 -33.43
C SER A 480 -3.25 -4.66 -34.92
N SER A 481 -2.34 -3.74 -35.23
CA SER A 481 -1.75 -3.60 -36.56
C SER A 481 -0.27 -3.24 -36.46
N ASN A 482 0.57 -4.12 -37.01
CA ASN A 482 1.99 -3.91 -37.25
C ASN A 482 2.24 -2.71 -38.18
N SER A 483 3.26 -1.92 -37.89
CA SER A 483 3.99 -1.16 -38.90
C SER A 483 5.46 -1.01 -38.54
N SER A 484 6.28 -1.72 -39.29
CA SER A 484 7.73 -1.56 -39.38
C SER A 484 8.09 -0.22 -40.05
N THR A 485 8.97 0.58 -39.44
CA THR A 485 9.71 1.61 -40.19
C THR A 485 11.13 1.79 -39.68
N LYS A 486 11.99 2.10 -40.65
CA LYS A 486 13.45 1.95 -40.66
C LYS A 486 14.20 2.94 -39.78
N THR A 487 15.32 2.45 -39.29
CA THR A 487 16.51 3.11 -38.75
C THR A 487 16.98 4.30 -39.58
N SER A 488 17.25 5.41 -38.91
CA SER A 488 18.15 6.46 -39.38
C SER A 488 19.20 6.70 -38.29
N THR A 489 20.40 6.19 -38.53
CA THR A 489 21.61 6.41 -37.72
C THR A 489 22.07 7.85 -37.89
N ASN A 490 22.01 8.65 -36.81
CA ASN A 490 22.84 9.85 -36.69
C ASN A 490 23.94 9.56 -35.68
N ASP A 491 25.09 9.21 -36.24
CA ASP A 491 26.35 9.00 -35.56
C ASP A 491 26.87 10.38 -35.12
N LYS A 492 26.80 10.65 -33.81
CA LYS A 492 27.58 11.68 -33.15
C LYS A 492 28.23 11.07 -31.92
N THR A 493 29.47 10.65 -32.09
CA THR A 493 30.40 10.35 -31.00
C THR A 493 30.48 11.52 -30.02
N PRO A 494 30.15 11.35 -28.73
CA PRO A 494 30.45 12.33 -27.71
C PRO A 494 31.90 12.17 -27.26
N ASP A 495 32.62 13.29 -27.31
CA ASP A 495 33.95 13.46 -26.74
C ASP A 495 33.90 13.31 -25.20
N SER A 496 35.02 12.91 -24.62
CA SER A 496 35.15 12.37 -23.25
C SER A 496 34.88 13.40 -22.14
N SER A 497 33.62 13.70 -21.85
CA SER A 497 33.26 14.23 -20.53
C SER A 497 33.09 13.05 -19.56
N SER A 498 33.88 13.08 -18.49
CA SER A 498 33.87 12.10 -17.39
C SER A 498 32.47 11.59 -17.07
N CYS A 499 32.30 10.28 -17.12
CA CYS A 499 31.02 9.62 -17.00
C CYS A 499 30.79 9.18 -15.55
N TRP A 500 29.82 9.83 -14.92
CA TRP A 500 29.54 9.72 -13.49
C TRP A 500 29.17 8.31 -13.03
N SER A 501 28.68 7.44 -13.92
CA SER A 501 28.25 6.08 -13.57
C SER A 501 29.43 5.13 -13.33
N GLU A 502 30.62 5.45 -13.85
CA GLU A 502 31.83 4.61 -13.68
C GLU A 502 32.27 4.55 -12.21
N GLU A 503 32.08 5.64 -11.46
CA GLU A 503 32.35 5.71 -10.02
C GLU A 503 31.45 4.75 -9.21
N GLN A 504 30.29 4.40 -9.76
CA GLN A 504 29.35 3.42 -9.20
C GLN A 504 29.53 2.02 -9.78
N GLY A 505 30.54 1.81 -10.63
CA GLY A 505 30.86 0.53 -11.26
C GLY A 505 30.08 0.21 -12.54
N TYR A 506 29.45 1.21 -13.18
CA TYR A 506 28.66 1.03 -14.41
C TYR A 506 29.28 1.78 -15.60
N GLN A 507 29.23 1.18 -16.79
CA GLN A 507 29.75 1.77 -18.02
C GLN A 507 28.95 3.00 -18.48
N CYS A 508 29.47 3.70 -19.47
CA CYS A 508 28.79 4.84 -20.09
C CYS A 508 27.98 4.38 -21.29
N CYS A 509 26.81 4.97 -21.48
CA CYS A 509 26.04 4.71 -22.68
C CYS A 509 26.72 5.37 -23.87
N SER A 510 26.81 4.62 -24.97
CA SER A 510 27.25 5.13 -26.25
C SER A 510 26.17 6.00 -26.91
N GLY A 511 24.90 5.68 -26.63
CA GLY A 511 23.72 6.43 -27.06
C GLY A 511 23.09 7.30 -25.96
N CYS A 512 22.06 8.05 -26.36
CA CYS A 512 21.28 8.94 -25.49
C CYS A 512 19.89 8.38 -25.16
N ASP A 513 19.69 7.07 -25.30
CA ASP A 513 18.39 6.43 -25.08
C ASP A 513 18.11 6.26 -23.58
N ILE A 514 17.48 7.29 -22.99
CA ILE A 514 17.07 7.29 -21.58
C ILE A 514 15.95 6.27 -21.39
N VAL A 515 16.22 5.26 -20.55
CA VAL A 515 15.25 4.24 -20.15
C VAL A 515 14.83 4.37 -18.69
N TYR A 516 15.62 5.04 -17.85
CA TYR A 516 15.38 5.19 -16.42
C TYR A 516 16.10 6.44 -15.87
N GLU A 517 15.59 7.02 -14.79
CA GLU A 517 16.19 8.18 -14.12
C GLU A 517 16.09 7.99 -12.60
N ASP A 518 17.18 8.29 -11.90
CA ASP A 518 17.20 8.38 -10.44
C ASP A 518 17.94 9.66 -9.99
N ASN A 519 18.13 9.79 -8.68
CA ASN A 519 18.82 10.93 -8.08
C ASN A 519 20.31 11.03 -8.45
N THR A 520 20.89 10.01 -9.09
CA THR A 520 22.29 10.04 -9.56
C THR A 520 22.42 10.46 -11.01
N GLY A 521 21.35 10.34 -11.80
CA GLY A 521 21.28 10.81 -13.18
C GLY A 521 20.42 9.93 -14.08
N PHE A 522 20.61 10.10 -15.40
CA PHE A 522 19.88 9.37 -16.43
C PHE A 522 20.58 8.07 -16.81
N TRP A 523 19.82 7.01 -16.99
CA TRP A 523 20.33 5.67 -17.26
C TRP A 523 19.80 5.11 -18.59
N GLY A 524 20.68 4.42 -19.31
CA GLY A 524 20.39 3.61 -20.49
C GLY A 524 20.67 2.13 -20.22
N VAL A 525 20.28 1.26 -21.15
CA VAL A 525 20.67 -0.16 -21.15
C VAL A 525 21.26 -0.49 -22.52
N GLU A 526 22.53 -0.88 -22.53
CA GLU A 526 23.27 -1.31 -23.72
C GLU A 526 23.88 -2.69 -23.46
N ASN A 527 23.76 -3.61 -24.43
CA ASN A 527 24.24 -4.99 -24.29
C ASN A 527 23.74 -5.72 -23.03
N ASN A 528 22.49 -5.44 -22.62
CA ASN A 528 21.84 -5.97 -21.40
C ASN A 528 22.48 -5.52 -20.09
N GLU A 529 23.30 -4.48 -20.11
CA GLU A 529 23.91 -3.89 -18.94
C GLU A 529 23.50 -2.43 -18.79
N TRP A 530 23.32 -2.00 -17.54
CA TRP A 530 23.03 -0.62 -17.19
C TRP A 530 24.23 0.27 -17.52
N CYS A 531 23.93 1.44 -18.07
CA CYS A 531 24.93 2.45 -18.37
C CYS A 531 24.46 3.85 -18.00
N GLY A 532 25.38 4.74 -17.59
CA GLY A 532 25.08 6.14 -17.33
C GLY A 532 25.03 6.95 -18.60
N ILE A 533 23.98 7.76 -18.77
CA ILE A 533 23.83 8.65 -19.91
C ILE A 533 24.60 9.94 -19.65
N ASN A 534 25.36 10.35 -20.66
CA ASN A 534 26.20 11.53 -20.61
C ASN A 534 25.35 12.80 -20.50
N SER A 535 25.75 13.77 -19.69
CA SER A 535 25.04 15.06 -19.51
C SER A 535 24.92 15.86 -20.82
N SER A 536 25.80 15.63 -21.79
CA SER A 536 25.66 16.18 -23.14
C SER A 536 24.39 15.70 -23.86
N CYS A 537 23.88 14.51 -23.55
CA CYS A 537 22.60 14.01 -24.06
C CYS A 537 21.40 14.75 -23.47
N THR A 538 21.56 15.40 -22.31
CA THR A 538 20.49 16.10 -21.60
C THR A 538 20.62 17.63 -21.70
N SER A 539 21.58 18.12 -22.50
CA SER A 539 21.88 19.55 -22.69
C SER A 539 20.84 20.34 -23.49
N ASN A 540 19.56 19.98 -23.36
CA ASN A 540 18.39 20.80 -23.72
C ASN A 540 17.18 20.49 -22.81
N ALA A 541 17.33 20.52 -21.48
CA ALA A 541 16.19 20.63 -20.56
C ALA A 541 16.59 21.05 -19.12
N VAL A 542 16.24 22.29 -18.78
CA VAL A 542 15.93 22.80 -17.43
C VAL A 542 17.07 22.89 -16.39
N GLU A 543 17.84 23.98 -16.46
CA GLU A 543 18.46 24.57 -15.26
C GLU A 543 17.63 25.80 -14.82
N ASP A 544 17.32 25.88 -13.53
CA ASP A 544 17.12 27.10 -12.71
C ASP A 544 15.93 28.06 -12.94
N GLU A 545 14.79 27.63 -13.48
CA GLU A 545 13.64 28.54 -13.57
C GLU A 545 12.81 28.67 -12.28
N CYS A 546 12.91 27.81 -11.25
CA CYS A 546 11.85 27.77 -10.23
C CYS A 546 12.24 27.11 -8.89
N PHE A 547 12.20 27.90 -7.81
CA PHE A 547 12.67 27.52 -6.47
C PHE A 547 11.75 26.50 -5.75
N SER A 548 10.44 26.52 -6.03
CA SER A 548 9.46 25.73 -5.28
C SER A 548 9.55 24.22 -5.51
N LEU A 549 10.22 23.80 -6.60
CA LEU A 549 10.41 22.39 -6.92
C LEU A 549 11.19 21.67 -5.82
N VAL A 550 12.18 22.34 -5.20
CA VAL A 550 12.97 21.81 -4.09
C VAL A 550 12.13 21.63 -2.82
N LEU A 551 11.03 22.37 -2.71
CA LEU A 551 10.08 22.32 -1.60
C LEU A 551 8.91 21.35 -1.86
N GLY A 552 8.91 20.67 -3.02
CA GLY A 552 7.87 19.70 -3.40
C GLY A 552 6.61 20.31 -4.02
N PHE A 553 6.66 21.57 -4.46
CA PHE A 553 5.55 22.26 -5.12
C PHE A 553 5.86 22.54 -6.61
N PRO A 554 4.89 22.36 -7.54
CA PRO A 554 5.09 22.61 -8.97
C PRO A 554 5.41 24.09 -9.24
N CYS A 555 5.87 24.40 -10.45
CA CYS A 555 6.04 25.78 -10.90
C CYS A 555 4.76 26.32 -11.48
N CYS A 556 4.46 27.59 -11.20
CA CYS A 556 3.33 28.24 -11.82
C CYS A 556 3.57 28.43 -13.32
N SER A 557 2.51 28.23 -14.10
CA SER A 557 2.48 28.52 -15.53
C SER A 557 2.34 30.02 -15.79
N SER A 558 1.76 30.75 -14.84
CA SER A 558 1.59 32.20 -14.80
C SER A 558 2.59 32.88 -13.87
N CYS A 559 2.77 34.19 -14.05
CA CYS A 559 3.60 35.04 -13.19
C CYS A 559 2.78 35.75 -12.09
N ASP A 560 1.56 35.27 -11.82
CA ASP A 560 0.62 35.89 -10.89
C ASP A 560 0.90 35.45 -9.45
N SER A 561 1.75 36.21 -8.76
CA SER A 561 2.03 36.01 -7.33
C SER A 561 0.85 36.45 -6.47
N ILE A 562 0.41 35.57 -5.57
CA ILE A 562 -0.64 35.85 -4.57
C ILE A 562 -0.08 35.90 -3.14
N TYR A 563 1.15 35.46 -2.93
CA TYR A 563 1.80 35.31 -1.63
C TYR A 563 3.33 35.31 -1.80
N GLU A 564 4.07 35.85 -0.84
CA GLU A 564 5.54 35.89 -0.86
C GLU A 564 6.08 35.68 0.56
N ASP A 565 7.08 34.82 0.71
CA ASP A 565 7.78 34.52 1.95
C ASP A 565 9.31 34.49 1.72
N ASP A 566 10.07 33.99 2.70
CA ASP A 566 11.54 33.93 2.64
C ASP A 566 12.06 32.94 1.57
N ASP A 567 11.21 32.03 1.07
CA ASP A 567 11.57 31.04 0.04
C ASP A 567 11.34 31.60 -1.38
N GLY A 568 10.30 32.43 -1.57
CA GLY A 568 10.07 33.16 -2.82
C GLY A 568 8.60 33.57 -3.05
N LYS A 569 8.26 33.85 -4.31
CA LYS A 569 6.89 34.23 -4.72
C LYS A 569 6.06 33.01 -5.07
N TRP A 570 4.82 32.96 -4.59
CA TRP A 570 3.91 31.83 -4.70
C TRP A 570 2.62 32.20 -5.43
N GLY A 571 2.14 31.28 -6.27
CA GLY A 571 0.85 31.34 -6.95
C GLY A 571 -0.04 30.13 -6.59
N VAL A 572 -1.29 30.14 -7.05
CA VAL A 572 -2.19 28.99 -6.95
C VAL A 572 -2.81 28.70 -8.31
N GLU A 573 -2.56 27.50 -8.83
CA GLU A 573 -3.09 27.00 -10.11
C GLU A 573 -3.78 25.66 -9.87
N ASN A 574 -4.99 25.48 -10.42
CA ASN A 574 -5.78 24.26 -10.25
C ASN A 574 -5.96 23.82 -8.78
N ASN A 575 -6.15 24.79 -7.86
CA ASN A 575 -6.24 24.59 -6.41
C ASN A 575 -4.98 24.02 -5.73
N ASN A 576 -3.83 24.02 -6.41
CA ASN A 576 -2.54 23.62 -5.84
C ASN A 576 -1.60 24.83 -5.74
N TRP A 577 -0.80 24.86 -4.67
CA TRP A 577 0.27 25.83 -4.51
C TRP A 577 1.39 25.57 -5.52
N CYS A 578 1.90 26.64 -6.12
CA CYS A 578 3.02 26.60 -7.04
C CYS A 578 3.98 27.77 -6.80
N GLY A 579 5.27 27.60 -7.12
CA GLY A 579 6.25 28.68 -7.08
C GLY A 579 6.30 29.45 -8.39
N ILE A 580 6.39 30.76 -8.29
CA ILE A 580 6.58 31.65 -9.43
C ILE A 580 8.00 31.48 -9.95
N LYS A 581 8.12 31.37 -11.28
CA LYS A 581 9.42 31.19 -11.94
C LYS A 581 10.30 32.43 -11.76
N ASN A 582 11.62 32.25 -11.69
CA ASN A 582 12.61 33.32 -11.72
C ASN A 582 12.64 34.09 -13.05
N SER A 583 12.08 33.51 -14.12
CA SER A 583 11.91 34.17 -15.42
C SER A 583 10.69 35.09 -15.48
N CYS A 584 9.86 35.07 -14.42
CA CYS A 584 8.92 36.13 -14.06
C CYS A 584 9.64 37.18 -13.17
#